data_AF-A0A427B4B4-F1
#
_entry.id   AF-A0A427B4B4-F1
#
_cell.length_a   1.000
_cell.length_b   1.000
_cell.length_c   1.000
_cell.angle_alpha   90.00
_cell.angle_beta   90.00
_cell.angle_gamma   90.00
#
_symmetry.space_group_name_H-M   'P 1'
#
loop_
_entity.id
_entity.type
_entity.pdbx_description
1 polymer ?
#
loop_
_entity_poly.entity_id
_entity_poly.type
_entity_poly.pdbx_seq_one_letter_code
_entity_poly.pdbx_strand_id
1 'polypeptide(L)'
;MIDNERANIWIPFLNTSVLLQVDLRDREALESIFSSTKFDAVIHFAGLKAVGESVKNPLLYYNNNLIGTINLFEVMAANGCKKLMTEDICRDICQGDSDWDMILLRYFNPVGAHSSGYIGEDPCGIPNNLMPFVQQVAVGRRPALTVYGNDYSTKDGTGVRDYIHVVDLADGHIAALQKLFEGSYVGVY
;
A
#
# COMPACT_ATOMS: atom_id res chain seq x y z
N MET A 1 11.36 -24.95 5.73
CA MET A 1 11.19 -23.86 6.70
C MET A 1 11.51 -22.59 5.94
N ILE A 2 10.49 -21.89 5.46
CA ILE A 2 10.63 -20.66 4.67
C ILE A 2 10.05 -19.56 5.54
N ASP A 3 10.93 -18.66 5.96
CA ASP A 3 10.65 -17.57 6.90
C ASP A 3 9.82 -16.47 6.23
N ASN A 4 8.85 -15.97 6.99
CA ASN A 4 7.87 -14.96 6.61
C ASN A 4 8.52 -13.59 6.32
N GLU A 5 8.09 -13.01 5.21
CA GLU A 5 8.39 -11.66 4.73
C GLU A 5 8.00 -10.59 5.77
N ARG A 6 8.92 -9.68 6.09
CA ARG A 6 8.65 -8.52 6.97
C ARG A 6 9.13 -7.24 6.30
N ALA A 7 8.19 -6.38 5.93
CA ALA A 7 8.46 -4.99 5.59
C ALA A 7 8.58 -4.18 6.90
N ASN A 8 9.77 -3.63 7.15
CA ASN A 8 10.00 -2.69 8.26
C ASN A 8 10.17 -1.28 7.66
N ILE A 9 9.39 -0.30 8.11
CA ILE A 9 9.59 1.12 7.78
C ILE A 9 9.83 1.87 9.09
N TRP A 10 10.96 2.59 9.16
CA TRP A 10 11.33 3.49 10.26
C TRP A 10 11.15 4.95 9.81
N ILE A 11 10.51 5.78 10.63
CA ILE A 11 10.63 7.24 10.52
C ILE A 11 10.85 7.80 11.93
N PRO A 12 11.94 8.54 12.19
CA PRO A 12 12.16 9.15 13.49
C PRO A 12 11.41 10.48 13.58
N PHE A 13 11.02 10.84 14.80
CA PHE A 13 10.45 12.12 15.27
C PHE A 13 8.91 12.22 15.35
N LEU A 14 8.34 11.57 16.36
CA LEU A 14 7.55 12.14 17.47
C LEU A 14 7.24 11.00 18.46
N ASN A 15 7.19 11.28 19.76
CA ASN A 15 7.18 10.27 20.82
C ASN A 15 6.04 9.25 20.67
N THR A 16 6.45 7.97 20.61
CA THR A 16 5.69 6.71 20.58
C THR A 16 4.80 6.44 19.36
N SER A 17 5.44 6.08 18.24
CA SER A 17 4.79 5.18 17.27
C SER A 17 4.69 3.78 17.87
N VAL A 18 3.49 3.23 17.92
CA VAL A 18 3.26 1.84 18.37
C VAL A 18 3.33 0.93 17.15
N LEU A 19 4.23 -0.06 17.19
CA LEU A 19 4.33 -1.10 16.18
C LEU A 19 3.68 -2.38 16.71
N LEU A 20 2.64 -2.84 16.03
CA LEU A 20 1.97 -4.12 16.32
C LEU A 20 2.14 -5.03 15.11
N GLN A 21 2.71 -6.21 15.35
CA GLN A 21 2.86 -7.21 14.30
C GLN A 21 1.62 -8.10 14.25
N VAL A 22 0.69 -7.79 13.33
CA VAL A 22 -0.56 -8.53 13.14
C VAL A 22 -0.84 -8.73 11.66
N ASP A 23 -1.42 -9.87 11.33
CA ASP A 23 -1.91 -10.18 9.99
C ASP A 23 -3.40 -9.80 9.89
N LEU A 24 -3.82 -9.13 8.83
CA LEU A 24 -5.23 -8.73 8.67
C LEU A 24 -6.19 -9.93 8.58
N ARG A 25 -5.66 -11.12 8.32
CA ARG A 25 -6.43 -12.38 8.30
C ARG A 25 -6.68 -12.93 9.71
N ASP A 26 -5.93 -12.47 10.71
CA ASP A 26 -6.16 -12.79 12.12
C ASP A 26 -7.18 -11.80 12.71
N ARG A 27 -8.46 -12.14 12.56
CA ARG A 27 -9.57 -11.29 12.99
C ARG A 27 -9.57 -11.04 14.49
N GLU A 28 -9.28 -12.05 15.30
CA GLU A 28 -9.30 -11.93 16.76
C GLU A 28 -8.21 -10.95 17.23
N ALA A 29 -7.02 -11.02 16.63
CA ALA A 29 -5.96 -10.05 16.89
C ALA A 29 -6.36 -8.63 16.47
N LEU A 30 -7.00 -8.45 15.31
CA LEU A 30 -7.52 -7.16 14.88
C LEU A 30 -8.57 -6.60 15.86
N GLU A 31 -9.53 -7.41 16.28
CA GLU A 31 -10.57 -7.00 17.25
C GLU A 31 -9.96 -6.57 18.58
N SER A 32 -8.95 -7.29 19.06
CA SER A 32 -8.19 -6.92 20.27
C SER A 32 -7.50 -5.55 20.13
N ILE A 33 -6.94 -5.25 18.95
CA ILE A 33 -6.31 -3.95 18.69
C ILE A 33 -7.34 -2.82 18.69
N PHE A 34 -8.42 -2.95 17.92
CA PHE A 34 -9.43 -1.91 17.78
C PHE A 34 -10.26 -1.70 19.06
N SER A 35 -10.39 -2.71 19.91
CA SER A 35 -11.04 -2.56 21.22
C SER A 35 -10.14 -1.92 22.28
N SER A 36 -8.82 -2.12 22.18
CA SER A 36 -7.86 -1.52 23.13
C SER A 36 -7.53 -0.05 22.84
N THR A 37 -7.72 0.41 21.60
CA THR A 37 -7.35 1.75 21.16
C THR A 37 -8.40 2.31 20.20
N LYS A 38 -8.80 3.57 20.43
CA LYS A 38 -9.69 4.27 19.49
C LYS A 38 -8.88 4.80 18.30
N PHE A 39 -9.29 4.42 17.10
CA PHE A 39 -8.75 4.95 15.85
C PHE A 39 -9.76 5.91 15.21
N ASP A 40 -9.29 7.08 14.78
CA ASP A 40 -10.13 8.07 14.08
C ASP A 40 -10.17 7.85 12.56
N ALA A 41 -9.14 7.21 12.01
CA ALA A 41 -9.00 6.85 10.60
C ALA A 41 -7.94 5.76 10.41
N VAL A 42 -8.00 5.06 9.27
CA VAL A 42 -7.01 4.04 8.88
C VAL A 42 -6.49 4.34 7.48
N ILE A 43 -5.17 4.21 7.29
CA ILE A 43 -4.50 4.20 5.99
C ILE A 43 -4.04 2.77 5.74
N HIS A 44 -4.55 2.14 4.67
CA HIS A 44 -4.35 0.71 4.42
C HIS A 44 -3.37 0.48 3.27
N PHE A 45 -2.15 0.07 3.61
CA PHE A 45 -1.10 -0.32 2.65
C PHE A 45 -0.88 -1.83 2.56
N ALA A 46 -1.51 -2.62 3.44
CA ALA A 46 -1.19 -4.02 3.58
C ALA A 46 -1.79 -4.84 2.43
N GLY A 47 -0.93 -5.57 1.71
CA GLY A 47 -1.34 -6.41 0.60
C GLY A 47 -0.15 -6.82 -0.26
N LEU A 48 -0.36 -7.86 -1.07
CA LEU A 48 0.58 -8.30 -2.08
C LEU A 48 0.45 -7.45 -3.35
N LYS A 49 1.58 -7.10 -3.96
CA LYS A 49 1.64 -6.12 -5.08
C LYS A 49 2.16 -6.65 -6.41
N ALA A 50 2.69 -7.89 -6.49
CA ALA A 50 3.39 -8.35 -7.68
C ALA A 50 2.45 -8.95 -8.73
N VAL A 51 2.27 -8.22 -9.84
CA VAL A 51 1.39 -8.65 -10.95
C VAL A 51 1.77 -10.01 -11.53
N GLY A 52 3.07 -10.28 -11.75
CA GLY A 52 3.51 -11.54 -12.32
C GLY A 52 3.28 -12.77 -11.42
N GLU A 53 3.25 -12.55 -10.10
CA GLU A 53 2.96 -13.60 -9.13
C GLU A 53 1.45 -13.82 -8.97
N SER A 54 0.66 -12.75 -8.99
CA SER A 54 -0.80 -12.84 -8.80
C SER A 54 -1.48 -13.71 -9.85
N VAL A 55 -1.00 -13.66 -11.10
CA VAL A 55 -1.49 -14.53 -12.19
C VAL A 55 -1.22 -16.00 -11.90
N LYS A 56 -0.13 -16.33 -11.22
CA LYS A 56 0.25 -17.71 -10.88
C LYS A 56 -0.43 -18.20 -9.59
N ASN A 57 -0.61 -17.30 -8.63
CA ASN A 57 -1.12 -17.59 -7.28
C ASN A 57 -2.36 -16.74 -6.94
N PRO A 58 -3.45 -16.80 -7.73
CA PRO A 58 -4.58 -15.89 -7.56
C PRO A 58 -5.26 -16.01 -6.19
N LEU A 59 -5.42 -17.24 -5.67
CA LEU A 59 -6.04 -17.47 -4.36
C LEU A 59 -5.24 -16.87 -3.20
N LEU A 60 -3.91 -16.82 -3.30
CA LEU A 60 -3.06 -16.18 -2.30
C LEU A 60 -3.29 -14.66 -2.27
N TYR A 61 -3.41 -14.05 -3.45
CA TYR A 61 -3.69 -12.62 -3.60
C TYR A 61 -5.11 -12.29 -3.15
N TYR A 62 -6.11 -13.11 -3.47
CA TYR A 62 -7.46 -12.92 -2.93
C TYR A 62 -7.50 -13.08 -1.40
N ASN A 63 -6.81 -14.08 -0.84
CA ASN A 63 -6.79 -14.22 0.62
C ASN A 63 -6.13 -13.01 1.31
N ASN A 64 -4.97 -12.55 0.85
CA ASN A 64 -4.31 -11.40 1.46
C ASN A 64 -5.06 -10.09 1.21
N ASN A 65 -5.37 -9.78 -0.05
CA ASN A 65 -5.83 -8.45 -0.43
C ASN A 65 -7.34 -8.30 -0.31
N LEU A 66 -8.13 -9.36 -0.54
CA LEU A 66 -9.59 -9.30 -0.44
C LEU A 66 -10.05 -9.68 0.98
N ILE A 67 -9.72 -10.88 1.45
CA ILE A 67 -10.21 -11.34 2.77
C ILE A 67 -9.62 -10.51 3.91
N GLY A 68 -8.31 -10.21 3.87
CA GLY A 68 -7.68 -9.33 4.87
C GLY A 68 -8.33 -7.94 4.94
N THR A 69 -8.67 -7.37 3.77
CA THR A 69 -9.35 -6.07 3.69
C THR A 69 -10.77 -6.14 4.23
N ILE A 70 -11.54 -7.18 3.92
CA ILE A 70 -12.89 -7.38 4.46
C ILE A 70 -12.86 -7.47 5.99
N ASN A 71 -11.94 -8.27 6.54
CA ASN A 71 -11.77 -8.38 8.00
C ASN A 71 -11.50 -7.02 8.63
N LEU A 72 -10.58 -6.24 8.05
CA LEU A 72 -10.27 -4.90 8.52
C LEU A 72 -11.52 -4.01 8.53
N PHE A 73 -12.33 -4.03 7.47
CA PHE A 73 -13.51 -3.19 7.35
C PHE A 73 -14.58 -3.55 8.38
N GLU A 74 -14.81 -4.84 8.60
CA GLU A 74 -15.80 -5.29 9.58
C GLU A 74 -15.39 -4.92 11.01
N VAL A 75 -14.10 -5.07 11.36
CA VAL A 75 -13.59 -4.69 12.68
C VAL A 75 -13.64 -3.17 12.86
N MET A 76 -13.29 -2.41 11.83
CA MET A 76 -13.41 -0.95 11.79
C MET A 76 -14.86 -0.50 12.02
N ALA A 77 -15.82 -1.11 11.31
CA ALA A 77 -17.25 -0.84 11.45
C ALA A 77 -17.72 -1.07 12.88
N ALA A 78 -17.37 -2.23 13.46
CA ALA A 78 -17.76 -2.64 14.80
C ALA A 78 -17.22 -1.70 15.90
N ASN A 79 -16.11 -1.01 15.64
CA ASN A 79 -15.45 -0.10 16.59
C ASN A 79 -15.66 1.39 16.24
N GLY A 80 -16.58 1.71 15.32
CA GLY A 80 -16.92 3.09 14.95
C GLY A 80 -15.83 3.84 14.19
N CYS A 81 -14.88 3.15 13.59
CA CYS A 81 -13.81 3.71 12.77
C CYS A 81 -14.20 3.68 11.29
N LYS A 82 -15.02 4.63 10.83
CA LYS A 82 -15.63 4.61 9.48
C LYS A 82 -14.86 5.43 8.42
N LYS A 83 -13.56 5.67 8.60
CA LYS A 83 -12.73 6.47 7.67
C LYS A 83 -11.58 5.66 7.09
N LEU A 84 -11.55 5.45 5.77
CA LEU A 84 -10.65 4.48 5.11
C LEU A 84 -10.34 4.76 3.62
N MET A 85 -9.44 3.97 3.01
CA MET A 85 -9.06 4.03 1.59
C MET A 85 -8.98 2.59 0.98
N THR A 86 -9.77 2.25 -0.06
CA THR A 86 -9.67 1.04 -0.95
C THR A 86 -10.82 1.03 -1.99
N GLU A 87 -10.78 0.31 -3.12
CA GLU A 87 -11.64 0.63 -4.28
C GLU A 87 -13.10 0.10 -4.33
N ASP A 88 -13.38 -1.09 -4.85
CA ASP A 88 -14.77 -1.44 -5.24
C ASP A 88 -15.66 -1.81 -4.05
N ILE A 89 -15.14 -2.60 -3.12
CA ILE A 89 -15.84 -2.96 -1.87
C ILE A 89 -16.22 -1.70 -1.10
N CYS A 90 -15.35 -0.68 -1.14
CA CYS A 90 -15.57 0.59 -0.48
C CYS A 90 -16.67 1.43 -1.14
N ARG A 91 -16.79 1.39 -2.47
CA ARG A 91 -17.91 2.04 -3.15
C ARG A 91 -19.23 1.41 -2.71
N ASP A 92 -19.29 0.08 -2.69
CA ASP A 92 -20.48 -0.66 -2.25
C ASP A 92 -20.80 -0.37 -0.77
N ILE A 93 -19.78 -0.30 0.10
CA ILE A 93 -19.94 0.06 1.51
C ILE A 93 -20.44 1.50 1.67
N CYS A 94 -19.84 2.48 1.00
CA CYS A 94 -20.26 3.88 1.09
C CYS A 94 -21.68 4.08 0.52
N GLN A 95 -22.08 3.25 -0.45
CA GLN A 95 -23.46 3.25 -0.96
C GLN A 95 -24.44 2.59 0.02
N GLY A 96 -24.01 1.57 0.76
CA GLY A 96 -24.83 0.84 1.74
C GLY A 96 -24.92 1.51 3.12
N ASP A 97 -23.89 2.25 3.54
CA ASP A 97 -23.81 2.97 4.82
C ASP A 97 -23.13 4.35 4.58
N SER A 98 -23.94 5.41 4.65
CA SER A 98 -23.50 6.79 4.39
C SER A 98 -22.62 7.39 5.48
N ASP A 99 -22.43 6.71 6.60
CA ASP A 99 -21.54 7.18 7.67
C ASP A 99 -20.05 6.93 7.34
N TRP A 100 -19.75 6.21 6.26
CA TRP A 100 -18.39 5.99 5.80
C TRP A 100 -17.88 7.15 4.94
N ASP A 101 -16.73 7.69 5.33
CA ASP A 101 -15.95 8.60 4.50
C ASP A 101 -14.73 7.85 3.96
N MET A 102 -14.62 7.75 2.64
CA MET A 102 -13.50 7.06 2.01
C MET A 102 -12.87 7.85 0.87
N ILE A 103 -11.54 7.84 0.81
CA ILE A 103 -10.76 8.45 -0.28
C ILE A 103 -9.91 7.38 -0.94
N LEU A 104 -9.98 7.32 -2.27
CA LEU A 104 -9.27 6.32 -3.06
C LEU A 104 -8.13 7.01 -3.79
N LEU A 105 -6.89 6.65 -3.45
CA LEU A 105 -5.70 7.16 -4.13
C LEU A 105 -5.18 6.09 -5.08
N ARG A 106 -5.31 6.32 -6.39
CA ARG A 106 -4.78 5.40 -7.40
C ARG A 106 -3.35 5.80 -7.75
N TYR A 107 -2.38 5.10 -7.18
CA TYR A 107 -0.97 5.40 -7.44
C TYR A 107 -0.56 4.99 -8.85
N PHE A 108 0.40 5.74 -9.41
CA PHE A 108 1.11 5.36 -10.62
C PHE A 108 2.29 4.45 -10.29
N ASN A 109 3.54 4.86 -10.57
CA ASN A 109 4.74 4.09 -10.25
C ASN A 109 5.57 4.89 -9.22
N PRO A 110 5.39 4.62 -7.92
CA PRO A 110 6.15 5.28 -6.86
C PRO A 110 7.63 4.89 -6.96
N VAL A 111 8.51 5.89 -6.92
CA VAL A 111 9.96 5.72 -7.00
C VAL A 111 10.68 6.73 -6.11
N GLY A 112 11.98 6.54 -5.92
CA GLY A 112 12.79 7.43 -5.08
C GLY A 112 12.90 6.93 -3.65
N ALA A 113 13.33 7.82 -2.76
CA ALA A 113 13.63 7.53 -1.38
C ALA A 113 13.49 8.82 -0.56
N HIS A 114 13.47 8.71 0.77
CA HIS A 114 13.53 9.91 1.60
C HIS A 114 14.88 10.63 1.39
N SER A 115 14.87 11.96 1.42
CA SER A 115 16.05 12.80 1.13
C SER A 115 17.23 12.57 2.07
N SER A 116 16.99 12.01 3.27
CA SER A 116 18.05 11.59 4.19
C SER A 116 18.91 10.43 3.68
N GLY A 117 18.39 9.63 2.73
CA GLY A 117 19.04 8.42 2.23
C GLY A 117 18.99 7.22 3.18
N TYR A 118 18.38 7.34 4.36
CA TYR A 118 18.30 6.24 5.33
C TYR A 118 17.14 5.26 5.08
N ILE A 119 16.10 5.69 4.35
CA ILE A 119 14.93 4.88 4.06
C ILE A 119 14.54 5.00 2.59
N GLY A 120 14.17 3.86 2.00
CA GLY A 120 13.80 3.71 0.59
C GLY A 120 13.29 2.29 0.34
N GLU A 121 12.98 1.95 -0.91
CA GLU A 121 12.52 0.60 -1.26
C GLU A 121 13.67 -0.42 -1.12
N ASP A 122 13.49 -1.42 -0.25
CA ASP A 122 14.43 -2.52 -0.04
C ASP A 122 13.73 -3.87 -0.26
N PRO A 123 13.55 -4.29 -1.52
CA PRO A 123 12.84 -5.53 -1.83
C PRO A 123 13.71 -6.75 -1.51
N CYS A 124 13.11 -7.75 -0.86
CA CYS A 124 13.74 -9.05 -0.66
C CYS A 124 13.99 -9.76 -2.01
N GLY A 125 15.19 -10.28 -2.21
CA GLY A 125 15.52 -11.11 -3.36
C GLY A 125 15.62 -10.34 -4.69
N ILE A 126 15.00 -10.87 -5.74
CA ILE A 126 14.99 -10.25 -7.07
C ILE A 126 13.84 -9.25 -7.15
N PRO A 127 14.13 -7.95 -7.36
CA PRO A 127 13.06 -6.97 -7.50
C PRO A 127 12.18 -7.27 -8.71
N ASN A 128 10.87 -7.17 -8.54
CA ASN A 128 9.91 -7.25 -9.65
C ASN A 128 9.72 -5.88 -10.33
N ASN A 129 9.97 -4.79 -9.60
CA ASN A 129 9.80 -3.41 -10.09
C ASN A 129 11.08 -2.88 -10.74
N LEU A 130 10.92 -1.99 -11.72
CA LEU A 130 12.04 -1.47 -12.52
C LEU A 130 13.10 -0.76 -11.66
N MET A 131 12.70 0.21 -10.84
CA MET A 131 13.66 1.11 -10.20
C MET A 131 14.58 0.43 -9.17
N PRO A 132 14.09 -0.44 -8.26
CA PRO A 132 15.00 -1.18 -7.39
C PRO A 132 15.92 -2.13 -8.16
N PHE A 133 15.47 -2.67 -9.30
CA PHE A 133 16.33 -3.49 -10.16
C PHE A 133 17.45 -2.66 -10.77
N VAL A 134 17.12 -1.49 -11.35
CA VAL A 134 18.08 -0.51 -11.89
C VAL A 134 19.08 -0.10 -10.81
N GLN A 135 18.62 0.21 -9.60
CA GLN A 135 19.48 0.56 -8.48
C GLN A 135 20.43 -0.58 -8.11
N GLN A 136 19.95 -1.82 -8.03
CA GLN A 136 20.79 -2.99 -7.76
C GLN A 136 21.86 -3.22 -8.84
N VAL A 137 21.55 -2.93 -10.12
CA VAL A 137 22.55 -2.95 -11.19
C VAL A 137 23.58 -1.83 -11.00
N ALA A 138 23.13 -0.61 -10.71
CA ALA A 138 24.01 0.55 -10.53
C ALA A 138 25.03 0.37 -9.39
N VAL A 139 24.65 -0.34 -8.31
CA VAL A 139 25.56 -0.64 -7.19
C VAL A 139 26.30 -1.99 -7.35
N GLY A 140 26.22 -2.62 -8.54
CA GLY A 140 26.95 -3.85 -8.85
C GLY A 140 26.41 -5.13 -8.21
N ARG A 141 25.23 -5.10 -7.57
CA ARG A 141 24.56 -6.32 -7.06
C ARG A 141 24.00 -7.19 -8.18
N ARG A 142 23.80 -6.63 -9.37
CA ARG A 142 23.32 -7.33 -10.57
C ARG A 142 24.15 -6.94 -11.80
N PRO A 143 24.37 -7.88 -12.74
CA PRO A 143 25.24 -7.63 -13.89
C PRO A 143 24.61 -6.69 -14.93
N ALA A 144 23.30 -6.78 -15.15
CA ALA A 144 22.59 -6.00 -16.15
C ALA A 144 21.09 -5.93 -15.85
N LEU A 145 20.42 -4.92 -16.40
CA LEU A 145 18.96 -4.81 -16.43
C LEU A 145 18.40 -5.63 -17.61
N THR A 146 17.33 -6.37 -17.37
CA THR A 146 16.51 -6.95 -18.45
C THR A 146 15.39 -5.98 -18.81
N VAL A 147 15.38 -5.49 -20.05
CA VAL A 147 14.28 -4.67 -20.58
C VAL A 147 13.23 -5.58 -21.20
N TYR A 148 12.01 -5.54 -20.68
CA TYR A 148 10.89 -6.33 -21.18
C TYR A 148 10.22 -5.64 -22.37
N GLY A 149 10.64 -6.01 -23.59
CA GLY A 149 10.07 -5.52 -24.84
C GLY A 149 10.67 -4.19 -25.31
N ASN A 150 10.80 -4.07 -26.63
CA ASN A 150 11.28 -2.87 -27.34
C ASN A 150 10.48 -2.61 -28.63
N ASP A 151 9.28 -3.19 -28.72
CA ASP A 151 8.37 -3.16 -29.86
C ASP A 151 7.00 -2.56 -29.51
N TYR A 152 6.90 -1.86 -28.38
CA TYR A 152 5.70 -1.09 -28.03
C TYR A 152 5.53 0.10 -28.98
N SER A 153 4.28 0.57 -29.13
CA SER A 153 3.96 1.80 -29.86
C SER A 153 4.31 3.04 -29.03
N THR A 154 5.60 3.19 -28.70
CA THR A 154 6.17 4.28 -27.92
C THR A 154 7.40 4.84 -28.66
N LYS A 155 7.92 5.99 -28.21
CA LYS A 155 8.98 6.73 -28.93
C LYS A 155 10.25 5.90 -29.16
N ASP A 156 10.63 5.07 -28.21
CA ASP A 156 11.85 4.24 -28.25
C ASP A 156 11.54 2.73 -28.25
N GLY A 157 10.26 2.37 -28.39
CA GLY A 157 9.79 0.99 -28.35
C GLY A 157 9.67 0.37 -26.95
N THR A 158 10.12 1.04 -25.89
CA THR A 158 10.06 0.52 -24.52
C THR A 158 8.78 0.97 -23.78
N GLY A 159 8.46 0.31 -22.66
CA GLY A 159 7.29 0.66 -21.86
C GLY A 159 7.39 2.03 -21.20
N VAL A 160 6.46 2.94 -21.52
CA VAL A 160 6.35 4.27 -20.87
C VAL A 160 5.55 4.14 -19.57
N ARG A 161 5.98 4.82 -18.52
CA ARG A 161 5.33 4.85 -17.20
C ARG A 161 5.37 6.26 -16.64
N ASP A 162 4.34 6.60 -15.87
CA ASP A 162 4.33 7.81 -15.05
C ASP A 162 4.97 7.48 -13.68
N TYR A 163 6.07 8.18 -13.37
CA TYR A 163 6.87 7.97 -12.17
C TYR A 163 6.65 9.13 -11.21
N ILE A 164 6.24 8.81 -9.98
CA ILE A 164 5.99 9.79 -8.91
C ILE A 164 6.97 9.57 -7.78
N HIS A 165 7.48 10.65 -7.18
CA HIS A 165 8.37 10.52 -6.03
C HIS A 165 7.60 10.02 -4.80
N VAL A 166 8.17 9.06 -4.07
CA VAL A 166 7.50 8.41 -2.93
C VAL A 166 7.15 9.38 -1.79
N VAL A 167 7.90 10.49 -1.65
CA VAL A 167 7.59 11.54 -0.67
C VAL A 167 6.36 12.34 -1.09
N ASP A 168 6.23 12.72 -2.37
CA ASP A 168 5.03 13.41 -2.87
C ASP A 168 3.79 12.53 -2.69
N LEU A 169 3.97 11.21 -2.88
CA LEU A 169 2.91 10.24 -2.62
C LEU A 169 2.51 10.19 -1.14
N ALA A 170 3.48 10.23 -0.22
CA ALA A 170 3.22 10.29 1.21
C ALA A 170 2.48 11.58 1.58
N ASP A 171 2.86 12.71 1.02
CA ASP A 171 2.17 13.99 1.22
C ASP A 171 0.73 13.93 0.70
N GLY A 172 0.49 13.22 -0.40
CA GLY A 172 -0.87 12.93 -0.91
C GLY A 172 -1.75 12.19 0.11
N HIS A 173 -1.18 11.30 0.94
CA HIS A 173 -1.93 10.64 2.00
C HIS A 173 -2.29 11.58 3.15
N ILE A 174 -1.38 12.49 3.51
CA ILE A 174 -1.65 13.51 4.52
C ILE A 174 -2.76 14.44 4.04
N ALA A 175 -2.70 14.88 2.78
CA ALA A 175 -3.75 15.69 2.17
C ALA A 175 -5.10 14.95 2.14
N ALA A 176 -5.11 13.66 1.78
CA ALA A 176 -6.33 12.84 1.83
C ALA A 176 -6.88 12.70 3.26
N LEU A 177 -6.02 12.48 4.25
CA LEU A 177 -6.44 12.38 5.64
C LEU A 177 -7.04 13.70 6.15
N GLN A 178 -6.39 14.83 5.87
CA GLN A 178 -6.92 16.16 6.17
C GLN A 178 -8.30 16.35 5.54
N LYS A 179 -8.45 15.95 4.28
CA LYS A 179 -9.73 16.04 3.57
C LYS A 179 -10.84 15.22 4.22
N LEU A 180 -10.53 14.01 4.72
CA LEU A 180 -11.48 13.18 5.47
C LEU A 180 -11.95 13.85 6.78
N PHE A 181 -11.12 14.65 7.43
CA PHE A 181 -11.48 15.35 8.67
C PHE A 181 -12.17 16.70 8.47
N GLU A 182 -12.10 17.28 7.27
CA GLU A 182 -12.81 18.52 6.91
C GLU A 182 -14.33 18.32 6.72
N GLY A 183 -14.83 17.07 6.78
CA GLY A 183 -16.26 16.78 6.82
C GLY A 183 -16.97 16.94 5.47
N SER A 184 -16.29 16.64 4.36
CA SER A 184 -16.92 16.68 3.03
C SER A 184 -16.28 15.70 2.05
N TYR A 185 -17.07 14.67 1.71
CA TYR A 185 -17.15 14.02 0.38
C TYR A 185 -16.40 12.70 0.18
N VAL A 186 -17.10 11.75 -0.47
CA VAL A 186 -16.56 10.53 -1.09
C VAL A 186 -16.03 10.87 -2.48
N GLY A 187 -14.71 10.90 -2.66
CA GLY A 187 -14.06 11.22 -3.94
C GLY A 187 -13.00 10.19 -4.33
N VAL A 188 -12.97 9.84 -5.62
CA VAL A 188 -11.86 9.09 -6.24
C VAL A 188 -10.89 10.12 -6.80
N TYR A 189 -9.60 10.03 -6.45
CA TYR A 189 -8.56 10.93 -6.95
C TYR A 189 -7.37 10.17 -7.54
#